data_AF-A0A496UUY5-F1
#
_entry.id   AF-A0A496UUY5-F1
#
_cell.length_a   1.000
_cell.length_b   1.000
_cell.length_c   1.000
_cell.angle_alpha   90.00
_cell.angle_beta   90.00
_cell.angle_gamma   90.00
#
_symmetry.space_group_name_H-M   'P 1'
#
loop_
_entity.id
_entity.type
_entity.pdbx_description
1 polymer ?
#
loop_
_entity_poly.entity_id
_entity_poly.type
_entity_poly.pdbx_seq_one_letter_code
_entity_poly.pdbx_strand_id
1 'polypeptide(L)'
;IRMAEMLATLPAPTYIERVAIGDSKQIMKARKAIHKALRIQKEGKGYSFVEVLSTCPTGWKMDPVAARDWLMEDMTKVFPLGVLKDISDQVDEGAWDRRSDPFEPAKVNAYLDRMKSALDGDDEKVALEQDLNCKFAGFGGQGILTLGLFLSQIGMRAGQQVSWFPAYGPEMRGGTANCSVNLSNDRIGSPLVDHPNLLVVMNQPSLDAFEQDVVDGGIIIVDTSVVAGKPDTDRLRAIMIPASDMADEVGTPKVANVVVLGAMVAATGAFTPEFAESTLRAVIKKQSLIDMNMKAFRKGYDFVKNGD
;
A
#
# COMPACT_ATOMS: atom_id res chain seq x y z
N ILE A 1 -4.54 26.22 10.23
CA ILE A 1 -3.26 26.92 10.54
C ILE A 1 -2.81 27.61 9.26
N ARG A 2 -2.39 28.88 9.33
CA ARG A 2 -1.95 29.68 8.17
C ARG A 2 -0.47 29.41 7.86
N MET A 3 -0.20 28.20 7.37
CA MET A 3 1.18 27.69 7.22
C MET A 3 1.99 28.52 6.23
N ALA A 4 1.41 28.85 5.08
CA ALA A 4 2.11 29.64 4.06
C ALA A 4 2.56 31.02 4.60
N GLU A 5 1.70 31.71 5.36
CA GLU A 5 2.02 33.00 5.97
C GLU A 5 3.11 32.85 7.02
N MET A 6 3.01 31.83 7.89
CA MET A 6 4.01 31.57 8.91
C MET A 6 5.38 31.31 8.28
N LEU A 7 5.44 30.44 7.27
CA LEU A 7 6.68 30.12 6.55
C LEU A 7 7.22 31.32 5.77
N ALA A 8 6.35 32.18 5.23
CA ALA A 8 6.76 33.38 4.49
C ALA A 8 7.56 34.39 5.34
N THR A 9 7.38 34.37 6.66
CA THR A 9 8.16 35.22 7.57
C THR A 9 9.58 34.67 7.85
N LEU A 10 9.84 33.40 7.53
CA LEU A 10 11.14 32.79 7.79
C LEU A 10 12.18 33.24 6.75
N PRO A 11 13.47 33.34 7.13
CA PRO A 11 14.55 33.65 6.17
C PRO A 11 14.73 32.55 5.12
N ALA A 12 14.63 31.28 5.52
CA ALA A 12 15.04 30.12 4.72
C ALA A 12 14.24 29.84 3.43
N PRO A 13 12.90 30.02 3.36
CA PRO A 13 12.16 29.74 2.14
C PRO A 13 12.48 30.75 1.02
N THR A 14 12.78 30.25 -0.17
CA THR A 14 13.04 31.06 -1.37
C THR A 14 11.75 31.39 -2.11
N TYR A 15 10.76 30.49 -2.07
CA TYR A 15 9.50 30.63 -2.78
C TYR A 15 8.34 30.01 -2.01
N ILE A 16 7.27 30.80 -1.83
CA ILE A 16 6.04 30.41 -1.16
C ILE A 16 4.85 30.96 -1.95
N GLU A 17 3.99 30.07 -2.44
CA GLU A 17 2.75 30.42 -3.13
C GLU A 17 1.60 29.56 -2.63
N ARG A 18 0.44 30.20 -2.45
CA ARG A 18 -0.83 29.51 -2.22
C ARG A 18 -1.66 29.51 -3.50
N VAL A 19 -2.11 28.33 -3.89
CA VAL A 19 -2.95 28.08 -5.07
C VAL A 19 -4.18 27.26 -4.68
N ALA A 20 -5.14 27.15 -5.59
CA ALA A 20 -6.31 26.29 -5.42
C ALA A 20 -6.50 25.39 -6.64
N ILE A 21 -7.33 24.36 -6.51
CA ILE A 21 -7.77 23.51 -7.63
C ILE A 21 -9.29 23.53 -7.81
N GLY A 22 -9.90 24.70 -7.58
CA GLY A 22 -11.35 24.90 -7.70
C GLY A 22 -11.84 25.25 -9.11
N ASP A 23 -10.98 25.63 -10.04
CA ASP A 23 -11.38 25.93 -11.42
C ASP A 23 -10.19 25.75 -12.39
N SER A 24 -10.45 25.73 -13.69
CA SER A 24 -9.42 25.54 -14.72
C SER A 24 -8.30 26.58 -14.66
N LYS A 25 -8.60 27.83 -14.28
CA LYS A 25 -7.60 28.91 -14.17
C LYS A 25 -6.69 28.65 -12.97
N GLN A 26 -7.23 28.23 -11.84
CA GLN A 26 -6.46 27.92 -10.64
C GLN A 26 -5.67 26.62 -10.80
N ILE A 27 -6.20 25.61 -11.49
CA ILE A 27 -5.45 24.39 -11.85
C ILE A 27 -4.19 24.74 -12.67
N MET A 28 -4.32 25.63 -13.66
CA MET A 28 -3.19 26.07 -14.47
C MET A 28 -2.16 26.87 -13.63
N LYS A 29 -2.61 27.66 -12.66
CA LYS A 29 -1.71 28.34 -11.71
C LYS A 29 -0.99 27.34 -10.80
N ALA A 30 -1.71 26.37 -10.25
CA ALA A 30 -1.15 25.33 -9.41
C ALA A 30 -0.06 24.54 -10.13
N ARG A 31 -0.29 24.16 -11.39
CA ARG A 31 0.74 23.52 -12.23
C ARG A 31 1.99 24.37 -12.37
N LYS A 32 1.84 25.67 -12.66
CA LYS A 32 2.97 26.61 -12.78
C LYS A 32 3.73 26.77 -11.47
N ALA A 33 3.02 26.91 -10.36
CA ALA A 33 3.61 27.06 -9.02
C ALA A 33 4.43 25.81 -8.62
N ILE A 34 3.86 24.61 -8.83
CA ILE A 34 4.55 23.34 -8.55
C ILE A 34 5.80 23.19 -9.42
N HIS A 35 5.69 23.47 -10.73
CA HIS A 35 6.85 23.43 -11.62
C HIS A 35 7.94 24.43 -11.19
N LYS A 36 7.57 25.65 -10.81
CA LYS A 36 8.51 26.66 -10.32
C LYS A 36 9.21 26.20 -9.04
N ALA A 37 8.44 25.68 -8.06
CA ALA A 37 8.97 25.18 -6.79
C ALA A 37 9.98 24.04 -6.99
N LEU A 38 9.67 23.07 -7.85
CA LEU A 38 10.57 21.96 -8.20
C LEU A 38 11.83 22.44 -8.92
N ARG A 39 11.70 23.43 -9.83
CA ARG A 39 12.85 24.01 -10.51
C ARG A 39 13.80 24.71 -9.54
N ILE A 40 13.28 25.50 -8.59
CA ILE A 40 14.09 26.16 -7.54
C ILE A 40 14.86 25.12 -6.71
N GLN A 41 14.22 24.00 -6.37
CA GLN A 41 14.88 22.89 -5.66
C GLN A 41 15.98 22.25 -6.50
N LYS A 42 15.71 21.99 -7.79
CA LYS A 42 16.68 21.39 -8.72
C LYS A 42 17.90 22.29 -8.94
N GLU A 43 17.69 23.60 -9.05
CA GLU A 43 18.73 24.63 -9.20
C GLU A 43 19.45 24.92 -7.87
N GLY A 44 19.14 24.23 -6.77
CA GLY A 44 19.80 24.47 -5.48
C GLY A 44 19.60 25.90 -4.95
N LYS A 45 18.49 26.56 -5.31
CA LYS A 45 18.20 27.95 -4.91
C LYS A 45 17.53 28.06 -3.53
N GLY A 46 17.30 26.94 -2.85
CA GLY A 46 16.74 26.90 -1.50
C GLY A 46 15.33 26.34 -1.41
N TYR A 47 14.71 26.45 -0.23
CA TYR A 47 13.45 25.78 0.11
C TYR A 47 12.24 26.42 -0.58
N SER A 48 11.37 25.58 -1.17
CA SER A 48 10.10 26.00 -1.78
C SER A 48 8.91 25.38 -1.05
N PHE A 49 7.83 26.14 -0.86
CA PHE A 49 6.57 25.64 -0.28
C PHE A 49 5.38 26.06 -1.14
N VAL A 50 4.54 25.11 -1.55
CA VAL A 50 3.31 25.40 -2.29
C VAL A 50 2.13 24.83 -1.52
N GLU A 51 1.24 25.71 -1.06
CA GLU A 51 0.00 25.30 -0.39
C GLU A 51 -1.13 25.21 -1.41
N VAL A 52 -1.74 24.03 -1.56
CA VAL A 52 -2.81 23.80 -2.54
C VAL A 52 -4.13 23.61 -1.79
N LEU A 53 -5.08 24.51 -2.00
CA LEU A 53 -6.43 24.35 -1.50
C LEU A 53 -7.22 23.41 -2.42
N SER A 54 -7.71 22.30 -1.88
CA SER A 54 -8.45 21.27 -2.60
C SER A 54 -9.64 20.76 -1.80
N THR A 55 -10.69 20.34 -2.49
CA THR A 55 -11.79 19.60 -1.87
C THR A 55 -11.45 18.10 -1.81
N CYS A 56 -11.73 17.47 -0.67
CA CYS A 56 -11.86 16.02 -0.56
C CYS A 56 -13.29 15.75 -0.06
N PRO A 57 -14.29 15.69 -0.97
CA PRO A 57 -15.70 15.82 -0.62
C PRO A 57 -16.27 14.63 0.19
N THR A 58 -15.45 13.62 0.47
CA THR A 58 -15.85 12.44 1.23
C THR A 58 -16.41 12.85 2.60
N GLY A 59 -17.70 12.56 2.80
CA GLY A 59 -18.39 12.81 4.09
C GLY A 59 -18.99 14.21 4.27
N TRP A 60 -18.88 15.11 3.28
CA TRP A 60 -19.39 16.49 3.39
C TRP A 60 -20.90 16.61 3.09
N LYS A 61 -21.52 15.55 2.56
CA LYS A 61 -22.93 15.55 2.09
C LYS A 61 -23.22 16.68 1.09
N MET A 62 -22.20 17.09 0.33
CA MET A 62 -22.27 18.10 -0.71
C MET A 62 -21.93 17.46 -2.05
N ASP A 63 -22.60 17.92 -3.11
CA ASP A 63 -22.21 17.58 -4.47
C ASP A 63 -20.81 18.15 -4.81
N PRO A 64 -20.01 17.48 -5.66
CA PRO A 64 -18.69 17.97 -6.06
C PRO A 64 -18.66 19.42 -6.57
N VAL A 65 -19.69 19.86 -7.30
CA VAL A 65 -19.78 21.24 -7.81
C VAL A 65 -19.95 22.23 -6.65
N ALA A 66 -20.86 21.93 -5.72
CA ALA A 66 -21.10 22.77 -4.56
C ALA A 66 -19.87 22.85 -3.63
N ALA A 67 -19.15 21.73 -3.45
CA ALA A 67 -17.92 21.71 -2.65
C ALA A 67 -16.84 22.60 -3.27
N ARG A 68 -16.71 22.55 -4.61
CA ARG A 68 -15.78 23.39 -5.38
C ARG A 68 -16.14 24.87 -5.28
N ASP A 69 -17.41 25.22 -5.36
CA ASP A 69 -17.88 26.60 -5.24
C ASP A 69 -17.60 27.14 -3.83
N TRP A 70 -17.89 26.35 -2.79
CA TRP A 70 -17.54 26.68 -1.40
C TRP A 70 -16.04 26.88 -1.17
N LEU A 71 -15.19 26.02 -1.76
CA LEU A 71 -13.73 26.20 -1.71
C LEU A 71 -13.33 27.58 -2.23
N MET A 72 -13.89 27.99 -3.37
CA MET A 72 -13.54 29.24 -4.01
C MET A 72 -14.14 30.45 -3.29
N GLU A 73 -15.38 30.34 -2.80
CA GLU A 73 -16.10 31.45 -2.19
C GLU A 73 -15.72 31.66 -0.73
N ASP A 74 -15.50 30.61 0.06
CA ASP A 74 -15.35 30.72 1.50
C ASP A 74 -13.94 30.40 1.97
N MET A 75 -13.34 29.32 1.47
CA MET A 75 -12.01 28.91 1.93
C MET A 75 -10.93 29.90 1.49
N THR A 76 -11.03 30.48 0.29
CA THR A 76 -10.06 31.49 -0.17
C THR A 76 -10.14 32.82 0.59
N LYS A 77 -11.28 33.14 1.22
CA LYS A 77 -11.38 34.31 2.12
C LYS A 77 -10.52 34.13 3.37
N VAL A 78 -10.49 32.89 3.89
CA VAL A 78 -9.69 32.54 5.08
C VAL A 78 -8.22 32.32 4.72
N PHE A 79 -7.97 31.77 3.53
CA PHE A 79 -6.65 31.44 2.98
C PHE A 79 -6.46 32.11 1.60
N PRO A 80 -6.11 33.41 1.57
CA PRO A 80 -5.97 34.17 0.32
C PRO A 80 -4.94 33.56 -0.61
N LEU A 81 -5.32 33.36 -1.88
CA LEU A 81 -4.44 32.82 -2.92
C LEU A 81 -3.42 33.86 -3.38
N GLY A 82 -2.25 33.40 -3.83
CA GLY A 82 -1.20 34.26 -4.40
C GLY A 82 0.19 33.90 -3.91
N VAL A 83 1.18 34.65 -4.40
CA VAL A 83 2.58 34.54 -3.99
C VAL A 83 2.78 35.28 -2.68
N LEU A 84 3.22 34.57 -1.64
CA LEU A 84 3.50 35.14 -0.33
C LEU A 84 4.98 35.51 -0.17
N LYS A 85 5.88 34.77 -0.84
CA LYS A 85 7.31 35.07 -0.88
C LYS A 85 7.90 34.56 -2.20
N ASP A 86 8.70 35.38 -2.85
CA ASP A 86 9.47 34.96 -4.02
C ASP A 86 10.73 35.80 -4.15
N ILE A 87 11.85 35.21 -3.74
CA ILE A 87 13.18 35.79 -3.88
C ILE A 87 14.04 34.94 -4.81
N SER A 88 13.43 34.06 -5.60
CA SER A 88 14.14 33.07 -6.42
C SER A 88 15.04 33.67 -7.51
N ASP A 89 14.74 34.90 -7.95
CA ASP A 89 15.58 35.65 -8.90
C ASP A 89 16.75 36.38 -8.21
N GLN A 90 16.78 36.42 -6.88
CA GLN A 90 17.82 37.05 -6.06
C GLN A 90 18.81 36.03 -5.47
N VAL A 91 18.59 34.74 -5.73
CA VAL A 91 19.40 33.65 -5.21
C VAL A 91 20.09 32.95 -6.37
N ASP A 92 21.42 32.93 -6.34
CA ASP A 92 22.24 32.26 -7.34
C ASP A 92 22.00 30.74 -7.33
N GLU A 93 22.17 30.11 -8.49
CA GLU A 93 22.11 28.65 -8.62
C GLU A 93 23.17 27.98 -7.73
N GLY A 94 22.78 26.94 -7.00
CA GLY A 94 23.65 26.24 -6.05
C GLY A 94 23.95 27.00 -4.76
N ALA A 95 23.35 28.17 -4.52
CA ALA A 95 23.56 28.94 -3.29
C ALA A 95 23.10 28.20 -2.01
N TRP A 96 22.21 27.22 -2.16
CA TRP A 96 21.75 26.37 -1.07
C TRP A 96 22.24 24.93 -1.24
N ASP A 97 23.19 24.56 -0.38
CA ASP A 97 23.64 23.18 -0.21
C ASP A 97 22.76 22.47 0.83
N ARG A 98 21.97 21.48 0.37
CA ARG A 98 21.23 20.60 1.27
C ARG A 98 22.22 19.68 1.94
N ARG A 99 22.78 20.10 3.07
CA ARG A 99 23.55 19.21 3.96
C ARG A 99 22.68 18.01 4.33
N SER A 100 22.84 16.90 3.62
CA SER A 100 22.57 15.59 4.18
C SER A 100 23.84 15.25 4.94
N ASP A 101 23.84 15.38 6.26
CA ASP A 101 24.75 14.55 7.03
C ASP A 101 24.57 13.12 6.52
N PRO A 102 25.65 12.35 6.29
CA PRO A 102 25.50 10.99 5.85
C PRO A 102 24.57 10.30 6.84
N PHE A 103 23.46 9.75 6.32
CA PHE A 103 22.58 8.93 7.13
C PHE A 103 23.44 7.79 7.66
N GLU A 104 23.83 7.86 8.94
CA GLU A 104 24.63 6.86 9.63
C GLU A 104 23.66 5.86 10.26
N PRO A 105 23.34 4.73 9.59
CA PRO A 105 22.28 3.84 10.04
C PRO A 105 22.61 3.27 11.43
N ALA A 106 23.90 3.08 11.72
CA ALA A 106 24.38 2.61 13.02
C ALA A 106 24.04 3.56 14.18
N LYS A 107 24.18 4.89 13.99
CA LYS A 107 23.83 5.87 15.03
C LYS A 107 22.32 5.92 15.25
N VAL A 108 21.55 5.93 14.16
CA VAL A 108 20.08 5.93 14.23
C VAL A 108 19.58 4.67 14.92
N ASN A 109 20.10 3.50 14.54
CA ASN A 109 19.77 2.22 15.19
C ASN A 109 20.15 2.24 16.67
N ALA A 110 21.31 2.78 17.07
CA ALA A 110 21.65 2.88 18.50
C ALA A 110 20.66 3.75 19.31
N TYR A 111 20.05 4.77 18.71
CA TYR A 111 18.98 5.55 19.35
C TYR A 111 17.64 4.79 19.37
N LEU A 112 17.31 4.10 18.29
CA LEU A 112 16.05 3.35 18.14
C LEU A 112 16.03 2.00 18.88
N ASP A 113 17.17 1.35 19.06
CA ASP A 113 17.34 0.10 19.84
C ASP A 113 17.01 0.31 21.33
N ARG A 114 16.97 1.56 21.82
CA ARG A 114 16.44 1.89 23.16
C ARG A 114 14.91 1.91 23.21
N MET A 115 14.25 1.84 22.05
CA MET A 115 12.80 1.71 21.85
C MET A 115 12.45 0.37 21.21
N LYS A 116 13.14 -0.73 21.58
CA LYS A 116 12.73 -2.07 21.17
C LYS A 116 11.25 -2.29 21.44
N SER A 117 10.50 -2.41 20.34
CA SER A 117 9.07 -2.65 20.34
C SER A 117 8.82 -4.14 20.60
N ALA A 118 7.63 -4.49 21.07
CA ALA A 118 7.20 -5.88 21.28
C ALA A 118 7.12 -6.75 19.98
N LEU A 119 7.72 -6.28 18.88
CA LEU A 119 7.74 -6.89 17.56
C LEU A 119 9.09 -7.54 17.22
N ASP A 120 10.08 -7.53 18.14
CA ASP A 120 11.38 -8.22 18.05
C ASP A 120 11.22 -9.76 18.10
N GLY A 121 10.52 -10.35 17.13
CA GLY A 121 10.62 -11.78 16.84
C GLY A 121 11.87 -12.06 15.99
N ASP A 122 12.19 -13.33 15.79
CA ASP A 122 13.32 -13.78 14.97
C ASP A 122 13.20 -13.29 13.51
N ASP A 123 13.75 -12.12 13.20
CA ASP A 123 13.90 -11.63 11.84
C ASP A 123 14.90 -12.53 11.10
N GLU A 124 14.46 -13.15 10.00
CA GLU A 124 15.27 -14.08 9.20
C GLU A 124 15.47 -13.48 7.81
N LYS A 125 16.70 -13.14 7.42
CA LYS A 125 16.93 -12.66 6.05
C LYS A 125 16.75 -13.79 5.05
N VAL A 126 15.65 -13.75 4.32
CA VAL A 126 15.37 -14.67 3.21
C VAL A 126 15.68 -13.92 1.92
N ALA A 127 16.45 -14.51 1.01
CA ALA A 127 16.62 -13.97 -0.34
C ALA A 127 15.58 -14.61 -1.27
N LEU A 128 14.73 -13.81 -1.89
CA LEU A 128 13.76 -14.32 -2.86
C LEU A 128 14.47 -14.72 -4.16
N GLU A 129 14.12 -15.89 -4.72
CA GLU A 129 14.60 -16.30 -6.05
C GLU A 129 14.07 -15.39 -7.16
N GLN A 130 12.85 -14.89 -6.98
CA GLN A 130 12.21 -13.87 -7.82
C GLN A 130 11.32 -12.98 -6.96
N ASP A 131 11.13 -11.74 -7.39
CA ASP A 131 10.20 -10.82 -6.74
C ASP A 131 8.78 -11.39 -6.76
N LEU A 132 8.02 -11.13 -5.70
CA LEU A 132 6.61 -11.49 -5.63
C LEU A 132 5.76 -10.25 -5.88
N ASN A 133 5.10 -10.22 -7.03
CA ASN A 133 4.14 -9.19 -7.42
C ASN A 133 2.74 -9.78 -7.28
N CYS A 134 2.13 -9.58 -6.12
CA CYS A 134 0.91 -10.26 -5.73
C CYS A 134 -0.31 -9.36 -5.88
N LYS A 135 -1.43 -9.93 -6.34
CA LYS A 135 -2.75 -9.28 -6.30
C LYS A 135 -3.73 -10.20 -5.58
N PHE A 136 -4.42 -9.70 -4.56
CA PHE A 136 -5.42 -10.45 -3.80
C PHE A 136 -6.77 -9.79 -3.97
N ALA A 137 -7.82 -10.55 -4.29
CA ALA A 137 -9.12 -10.00 -4.62
C ALA A 137 -10.28 -10.87 -4.11
N GLY A 138 -11.35 -10.21 -3.68
CA GLY A 138 -12.53 -10.86 -3.11
C GLY A 138 -13.62 -9.86 -2.74
N PHE A 139 -14.63 -10.31 -2.01
CA PHE A 139 -15.64 -9.45 -1.41
C PHE A 139 -15.12 -8.78 -0.12
N GLY A 140 -15.59 -7.55 0.11
CA GLY A 140 -15.40 -6.86 1.38
C GLY A 140 -15.90 -7.71 2.54
N GLY A 141 -14.99 -8.05 3.47
CA GLY A 141 -15.27 -8.91 4.62
C GLY A 141 -14.58 -10.28 4.59
N GLN A 142 -14.07 -10.73 3.44
CA GLN A 142 -13.30 -11.97 3.31
C GLN A 142 -11.85 -11.87 3.82
N GLY A 143 -11.43 -10.70 4.31
CA GLY A 143 -10.09 -10.52 4.87
C GLY A 143 -8.98 -10.32 3.82
N ILE A 144 -9.32 -9.89 2.60
CA ILE A 144 -8.36 -9.62 1.50
C ILE A 144 -7.25 -8.65 1.92
N LEU A 145 -7.62 -7.53 2.56
CA LEU A 145 -6.64 -6.56 3.04
C LEU A 145 -5.74 -7.14 4.15
N THR A 146 -6.33 -7.96 5.03
CA THR A 146 -5.60 -8.64 6.11
C THR A 146 -4.63 -9.68 5.55
N LEU A 147 -5.01 -10.41 4.49
CA LEU A 147 -4.10 -11.31 3.77
C LEU A 147 -2.88 -10.56 3.26
N GLY A 148 -3.11 -9.42 2.60
CA GLY A 148 -2.03 -8.56 2.13
C GLY A 148 -1.13 -8.06 3.26
N LEU A 149 -1.72 -7.67 4.39
CA LEU A 149 -0.98 -7.24 5.56
C LEU A 149 -0.12 -8.37 6.14
N PHE A 150 -0.65 -9.59 6.24
CA PHE A 150 0.12 -10.74 6.73
C PHE A 150 1.32 -11.04 5.84
N LEU A 151 1.14 -11.12 4.51
CA LEU A 151 2.27 -11.32 3.60
C LEU A 151 3.28 -10.17 3.70
N SER A 152 2.81 -8.94 3.84
CA SER A 152 3.68 -7.77 4.01
C SER A 152 4.52 -7.84 5.27
N GLN A 153 3.94 -8.29 6.39
CA GLN A 153 4.67 -8.48 7.65
C GLN A 153 5.69 -9.61 7.55
N ILE A 154 5.34 -10.72 6.87
CA ILE A 154 6.27 -11.81 6.59
C ILE A 154 7.46 -11.27 5.77
N GLY A 155 7.19 -10.55 4.68
CA GLY A 155 8.23 -9.96 3.84
C GLY A 155 9.12 -8.95 4.58
N MET A 156 8.54 -8.06 5.39
CA MET A 156 9.32 -7.09 6.16
C MET A 156 10.25 -7.76 7.16
N ARG A 157 9.76 -8.76 7.90
CA ARG A 157 10.59 -9.57 8.81
C ARG A 157 11.62 -10.42 8.09
N ALA A 158 11.31 -10.78 6.83
CA ALA A 158 12.24 -11.49 5.96
C ALA A 158 13.38 -10.60 5.41
N GLY A 159 13.39 -9.31 5.76
CA GLY A 159 14.35 -8.32 5.25
C GLY A 159 14.07 -7.82 3.83
N GLN A 160 12.89 -8.11 3.28
CA GLN A 160 12.49 -7.70 1.95
C GLN A 160 12.03 -6.24 1.92
N GLN A 161 12.18 -5.58 0.77
CA GLN A 161 11.46 -4.36 0.47
C GLN A 161 10.00 -4.72 0.21
N VAL A 162 9.09 -3.97 0.85
CA VAL A 162 7.66 -4.27 0.82
C VAL A 162 6.86 -3.05 0.39
N SER A 163 5.89 -3.26 -0.51
CA SER A 163 4.82 -2.32 -0.77
C SER A 163 3.48 -3.02 -0.60
N TRP A 164 2.55 -2.36 0.09
CA TRP A 164 1.19 -2.82 0.30
C TRP A 164 0.21 -1.72 -0.13
N PHE A 165 -0.61 -2.00 -1.14
CA PHE A 165 -1.52 -1.03 -1.74
C PHE A 165 -2.96 -1.58 -1.78
N PRO A 166 -3.85 -1.13 -0.88
CA PRO A 166 -5.24 -1.55 -0.87
C PRO A 166 -6.07 -0.75 -1.88
N ALA A 167 -7.03 -1.41 -2.54
CA ALA A 167 -8.08 -0.76 -3.32
C ALA A 167 -9.45 -1.34 -2.95
N TYR A 168 -10.37 -0.46 -2.58
CA TYR A 168 -11.74 -0.84 -2.21
C TYR A 168 -12.71 0.22 -2.71
N GLY A 169 -13.89 -0.22 -3.16
CA GLY A 169 -14.94 0.68 -3.60
C GLY A 169 -15.55 1.48 -2.43
N PRO A 170 -16.31 2.56 -2.73
CA PRO A 170 -17.05 3.32 -1.72
C PRO A 170 -18.19 2.52 -1.07
N GLU A 171 -18.50 1.33 -1.59
CA GLU A 171 -19.50 0.39 -1.09
C GLU A 171 -19.01 -0.26 0.22
N MET A 172 -19.53 0.23 1.35
CA MET A 172 -19.04 -0.13 2.69
C MET A 172 -19.28 -1.60 3.11
N ARG A 173 -19.91 -2.44 2.27
CA ARG A 173 -20.09 -3.88 2.51
C ARG A 173 -20.49 -4.62 1.23
N GLY A 174 -19.90 -5.80 0.98
CA GLY A 174 -20.29 -6.69 -0.14
C GLY A 174 -19.73 -6.30 -1.51
N GLY A 175 -19.20 -5.09 -1.67
CA GLY A 175 -18.46 -4.69 -2.87
C GLY A 175 -17.13 -5.44 -3.01
N THR A 176 -16.51 -5.33 -4.17
CA THR A 176 -15.18 -5.92 -4.42
C THR A 176 -14.09 -5.15 -3.70
N ALA A 177 -13.17 -5.87 -3.07
CA ALA A 177 -11.95 -5.34 -2.49
C ALA A 177 -10.77 -6.11 -3.06
N ASN A 178 -9.70 -5.39 -3.38
CA ASN A 178 -8.43 -6.00 -3.74
C ASN A 178 -7.27 -5.29 -3.05
N CYS A 179 -6.12 -5.93 -3.03
CA CYS A 179 -4.87 -5.29 -2.64
C CYS A 179 -3.71 -5.85 -3.44
N SER A 180 -2.73 -4.99 -3.69
CA SER A 180 -1.47 -5.33 -4.33
C SER A 180 -0.38 -5.42 -3.27
N VAL A 181 0.47 -6.45 -3.34
CA VAL A 181 1.61 -6.63 -2.46
C VAL A 181 2.84 -6.93 -3.29
N ASN A 182 3.87 -6.10 -3.17
CA ASN A 182 5.18 -6.34 -3.78
C ASN A 182 6.17 -6.72 -2.69
N LEU A 183 6.89 -7.83 -2.88
CA LEU A 183 8.06 -8.21 -2.10
C LEU A 183 9.25 -8.31 -3.05
N SER A 184 10.34 -7.60 -2.74
CA SER A 184 11.54 -7.57 -3.57
C SER A 184 12.80 -7.48 -2.72
N ASN A 185 13.89 -8.07 -3.23
CA ASN A 185 15.22 -7.87 -2.64
C ASN A 185 15.71 -6.42 -2.84
N ASP A 186 15.17 -5.72 -3.85
CA ASP A 186 15.55 -4.37 -4.27
C ASP A 186 14.45 -3.34 -4.00
N ARG A 187 14.80 -2.06 -4.13
CA ARG A 187 13.86 -0.95 -3.89
C ARG A 187 12.70 -1.00 -4.89
N ILE A 188 11.48 -1.08 -4.35
CA ILE A 188 10.25 -1.05 -5.15
C ILE A 188 10.00 0.36 -5.68
N GLY A 189 9.88 0.48 -7.01
CA GLY A 189 9.64 1.76 -7.70
C GLY A 189 8.17 2.18 -7.80
N SER A 190 7.24 1.22 -7.78
CA SER A 190 5.79 1.46 -7.85
C SER A 190 5.03 0.52 -6.93
N PRO A 191 4.01 1.00 -6.21
CA PRO A 191 3.17 0.14 -5.37
C PRO A 191 2.10 -0.63 -6.17
N LEU A 192 1.87 -0.26 -7.43
CA LEU A 192 0.86 -0.88 -8.30
C LEU A 192 1.38 -2.22 -8.85
N VAL A 193 0.46 -3.18 -8.96
CA VAL A 193 0.71 -4.48 -9.59
C VAL A 193 -0.27 -4.65 -10.75
N ASP A 194 0.16 -4.21 -11.93
CA ASP A 194 -0.63 -4.36 -13.15
C ASP A 194 -0.54 -5.79 -13.69
N HIS A 195 0.63 -6.43 -13.60
CA HIS A 195 0.88 -7.80 -14.04
C HIS A 195 1.36 -8.69 -12.88
N PRO A 196 0.45 -9.30 -12.11
CA PRO A 196 0.84 -10.14 -10.98
C PRO A 196 1.47 -11.47 -11.43
N ASN A 197 2.43 -11.97 -10.66
CA ASN A 197 2.92 -13.36 -10.77
C ASN A 197 2.28 -14.30 -9.73
N LEU A 198 1.52 -13.74 -8.79
CA LEU A 198 0.66 -14.47 -7.87
C LEU A 198 -0.69 -13.75 -7.73
N LEU A 199 -1.76 -14.40 -8.17
CA LEU A 199 -3.13 -13.92 -8.03
C LEU A 199 -3.91 -14.79 -7.04
N VAL A 200 -4.57 -14.17 -6.07
CA VAL A 200 -5.55 -14.83 -5.20
C VAL A 200 -6.94 -14.31 -5.54
N VAL A 201 -7.87 -15.23 -5.77
CA VAL A 201 -9.26 -14.93 -6.09
C VAL A 201 -10.19 -15.64 -5.11
N MET A 202 -10.95 -14.86 -4.35
CA MET A 202 -11.94 -15.37 -3.39
C MET A 202 -13.40 -15.12 -3.81
N ASN A 203 -13.64 -14.61 -5.03
CA ASN A 203 -14.97 -14.45 -5.60
C ASN A 203 -14.95 -14.45 -7.15
N GLN A 204 -16.09 -14.81 -7.76
CA GLN A 204 -16.20 -14.93 -9.22
C GLN A 204 -15.85 -13.63 -9.98
N PRO A 205 -16.37 -12.44 -9.59
CA PRO A 205 -16.08 -11.22 -10.35
C PRO A 205 -14.59 -10.86 -10.39
N SER A 206 -13.81 -11.26 -9.39
CA SER A 206 -12.37 -11.00 -9.40
C SER A 206 -11.59 -12.00 -10.27
N LEU A 207 -12.12 -13.21 -10.49
CA LEU A 207 -11.54 -14.13 -11.49
C LEU A 207 -11.66 -13.49 -12.87
N ASP A 208 -12.90 -13.13 -13.22
CA ASP A 208 -13.24 -12.55 -14.52
C ASP A 208 -12.47 -11.23 -14.79
N ALA A 209 -12.19 -10.45 -13.74
CA ALA A 209 -11.54 -9.16 -13.86
C ALA A 209 -10.00 -9.23 -13.96
N PHE A 210 -9.34 -10.17 -13.27
CA PHE A 210 -7.89 -10.10 -13.05
C PHE A 210 -7.11 -11.28 -13.62
N GLU A 211 -7.75 -12.37 -14.06
CA GLU A 211 -7.05 -13.55 -14.58
C GLU A 211 -6.15 -13.22 -15.78
N GLN A 212 -6.63 -12.36 -16.68
CA GLN A 212 -5.91 -11.97 -17.89
C GLN A 212 -4.68 -11.09 -17.62
N ASP A 213 -4.61 -10.47 -16.44
CA ASP A 213 -3.48 -9.62 -16.05
C ASP A 213 -2.28 -10.46 -15.58
N VAL A 214 -2.51 -11.69 -15.13
CA VAL A 214 -1.48 -12.58 -14.58
C VAL A 214 -0.44 -12.90 -15.65
N VAL A 215 0.85 -12.84 -15.32
CA VAL A 215 1.92 -13.23 -16.25
C VAL A 215 1.87 -14.73 -16.57
N ASP A 216 2.33 -15.11 -17.76
CA ASP A 216 2.39 -16.51 -18.18
C ASP A 216 3.29 -17.33 -17.23
N GLY A 217 2.82 -18.52 -16.85
CA GLY A 217 3.46 -19.34 -15.81
C GLY A 217 3.26 -18.85 -14.38
N GLY A 218 2.53 -17.73 -14.19
CA GLY A 218 2.13 -17.22 -12.89
C GLY A 218 1.22 -18.18 -12.12
N ILE A 219 1.14 -17.98 -10.81
CA ILE A 219 0.31 -18.79 -9.92
C ILE A 219 -1.03 -18.10 -9.71
N ILE A 220 -2.13 -18.86 -9.84
CA ILE A 220 -3.46 -18.40 -9.44
C ILE A 220 -4.04 -19.34 -8.38
N ILE A 221 -4.48 -18.78 -7.26
CA ILE A 221 -5.14 -19.51 -6.17
C ILE A 221 -6.60 -19.08 -6.13
N VAL A 222 -7.50 -20.04 -6.27
CA VAL A 222 -8.94 -19.80 -6.40
C VAL A 222 -9.70 -20.50 -5.28
N ASP A 223 -10.54 -19.76 -4.56
CA ASP A 223 -11.44 -20.31 -3.54
C ASP A 223 -12.64 -21.02 -4.20
N THR A 224 -12.57 -22.34 -4.35
CA THR A 224 -13.62 -23.13 -5.03
C THR A 224 -14.93 -23.21 -4.27
N SER A 225 -14.95 -22.84 -2.98
CA SER A 225 -16.18 -22.77 -2.21
C SER A 225 -17.11 -21.64 -2.68
N VAL A 226 -16.55 -20.61 -3.32
CA VAL A 226 -17.28 -19.40 -3.76
C VAL A 226 -17.18 -19.20 -5.28
N VAL A 227 -16.08 -19.62 -5.89
CA VAL A 227 -15.79 -19.42 -7.31
C VAL A 227 -16.09 -20.70 -8.08
N ALA A 228 -17.00 -20.61 -9.05
CA ALA A 228 -17.35 -21.74 -9.93
C ALA A 228 -16.52 -21.77 -11.22
N GLY A 229 -15.98 -20.61 -11.62
CA GLY A 229 -15.13 -20.47 -12.80
C GLY A 229 -13.82 -21.24 -12.66
N LYS A 230 -13.32 -21.71 -13.80
CA LYS A 230 -12.03 -22.38 -13.90
C LYS A 230 -11.04 -21.44 -14.60
N PRO A 231 -9.86 -21.21 -14.03
CA PRO A 231 -8.84 -20.41 -14.70
C PRO A 231 -8.24 -21.16 -15.89
N ASP A 232 -7.57 -20.40 -16.76
CA ASP A 232 -6.74 -20.91 -17.86
C ASP A 232 -5.52 -21.68 -17.32
N THR A 233 -5.67 -22.99 -17.19
CA THR A 233 -4.63 -23.90 -16.70
C THR A 233 -3.54 -24.21 -17.72
N ASP A 234 -3.75 -23.88 -19.00
CA ASP A 234 -2.72 -24.06 -20.03
C ASP A 234 -1.63 -22.98 -19.89
N ARG A 235 -2.04 -21.80 -19.41
CA ARG A 235 -1.16 -20.63 -19.22
C ARG A 235 -0.70 -20.44 -17.78
N LEU A 236 -1.54 -20.80 -16.80
CA LEU A 236 -1.32 -20.52 -15.38
C LEU A 236 -1.17 -21.78 -14.54
N ARG A 237 -0.35 -21.70 -13.48
CA ARG A 237 -0.34 -22.72 -12.43
C ARG A 237 -1.51 -22.47 -11.48
N ALA A 238 -2.63 -23.15 -11.72
CA ALA A 238 -3.83 -23.02 -10.91
C ALA A 238 -3.81 -23.92 -9.67
N ILE A 239 -4.19 -23.34 -8.53
CA ILE A 239 -4.42 -24.02 -7.26
C ILE A 239 -5.88 -23.78 -6.87
N MET A 240 -6.67 -24.82 -6.96
CA MET A 240 -8.11 -24.80 -6.72
C MET A 240 -8.37 -25.31 -5.29
N ILE A 241 -8.56 -24.39 -4.34
CA ILE A 241 -8.63 -24.71 -2.91
C ILE A 241 -10.02 -24.34 -2.35
N PRO A 242 -10.74 -25.23 -1.64
CA PRO A 242 -12.01 -24.89 -0.99
C PRO A 242 -11.77 -24.13 0.32
N ALA A 243 -11.15 -22.95 0.23
CA ALA A 243 -10.61 -22.23 1.38
C ALA A 243 -11.68 -21.80 2.39
N SER A 244 -12.86 -21.40 1.91
CA SER A 244 -13.96 -21.02 2.81
C SER A 244 -14.53 -22.24 3.56
N ASP A 245 -14.70 -23.39 2.88
CA ASP A 245 -15.18 -24.62 3.54
C ASP A 245 -14.14 -25.13 4.56
N MET A 246 -12.85 -25.11 4.21
CA MET A 246 -11.77 -25.48 5.12
C MET A 246 -11.71 -24.58 6.36
N ALA A 247 -12.03 -23.29 6.21
CA ALA A 247 -12.10 -22.35 7.31
C ALA A 247 -13.31 -22.60 8.22
N ASP A 248 -14.45 -22.98 7.65
CA ASP A 248 -15.64 -23.39 8.39
C ASP A 248 -15.37 -24.60 9.29
N GLU A 249 -14.64 -25.60 8.78
CA GLU A 249 -14.22 -26.77 9.58
C GLU A 249 -13.29 -26.39 10.75
N VAL A 250 -12.49 -25.33 10.62
CA VAL A 250 -11.61 -24.84 11.68
C VAL A 250 -12.39 -24.02 12.72
N GLY A 251 -13.58 -23.53 12.36
CA GLY A 251 -14.57 -22.96 13.26
C GLY A 251 -15.14 -21.61 12.81
N THR A 252 -14.62 -20.98 11.76
CA THR A 252 -15.20 -19.73 11.23
C THR A 252 -14.79 -19.46 9.78
N PRO A 253 -15.71 -19.00 8.91
CA PRO A 253 -15.36 -18.67 7.52
C PRO A 253 -14.44 -17.45 7.45
N LYS A 254 -14.34 -16.67 8.54
CA LYS A 254 -13.52 -15.46 8.63
C LYS A 254 -12.00 -15.70 8.56
N VAL A 255 -11.55 -16.96 8.65
CA VAL A 255 -10.12 -17.32 8.52
C VAL A 255 -9.78 -17.95 7.17
N ALA A 256 -10.69 -17.92 6.18
CA ALA A 256 -10.43 -18.40 4.82
C ALA A 256 -9.20 -17.73 4.20
N ASN A 257 -8.99 -16.44 4.47
CA ASN A 257 -7.80 -15.72 4.05
C ASN A 257 -6.50 -16.31 4.62
N VAL A 258 -6.52 -16.90 5.81
CA VAL A 258 -5.34 -17.54 6.42
C VAL A 258 -5.09 -18.94 5.87
N VAL A 259 -6.15 -19.68 5.49
CA VAL A 259 -6.01 -20.91 4.70
C VAL A 259 -5.29 -20.59 3.39
N VAL A 260 -5.76 -19.58 2.66
CA VAL A 260 -5.12 -19.14 1.41
C VAL A 260 -3.67 -18.71 1.63
N LEU A 261 -3.36 -18.00 2.72
CA LEU A 261 -1.98 -17.63 3.04
C LEU A 261 -1.07 -18.86 3.18
N GLY A 262 -1.55 -19.92 3.84
CA GLY A 262 -0.83 -21.19 3.93
C GLY A 262 -0.56 -21.80 2.55
N ALA A 263 -1.59 -21.85 1.70
CA ALA A 263 -1.47 -22.32 0.33
C ALA A 263 -0.46 -21.50 -0.49
N MET A 264 -0.46 -20.17 -0.34
CA MET A 264 0.51 -19.28 -1.00
C MET A 264 1.95 -19.57 -0.59
N VAL A 265 2.20 -19.74 0.72
CA VAL A 265 3.54 -20.05 1.24
C VAL A 265 4.02 -21.40 0.68
N ALA A 266 3.15 -22.41 0.63
CA ALA A 266 3.48 -23.71 0.04
C ALA A 266 3.73 -23.64 -1.47
N ALA A 267 2.92 -22.87 -2.20
CA ALA A 267 2.95 -22.77 -3.65
C ALA A 267 4.18 -22.02 -4.17
N THR A 268 4.54 -20.94 -3.49
CA THR A 268 5.68 -20.09 -3.83
C THR A 268 7.00 -20.66 -3.32
N GLY A 269 6.99 -21.34 -2.17
CA GLY A 269 8.23 -21.77 -1.50
C GLY A 269 9.09 -20.60 -1.00
N ALA A 270 8.57 -19.37 -1.04
CA ALA A 270 9.32 -18.16 -0.74
C ALA A 270 9.69 -18.03 0.75
N PHE A 271 8.91 -18.67 1.64
CA PHE A 271 9.11 -18.63 3.09
C PHE A 271 8.91 -20.02 3.67
N THR A 272 9.59 -20.32 4.79
CA THR A 272 9.30 -21.53 5.56
C THR A 272 7.95 -21.38 6.29
N PRO A 273 7.19 -22.47 6.47
CA PRO A 273 5.92 -22.38 7.20
C PRO A 273 6.14 -21.97 8.66
N GLU A 274 7.25 -22.37 9.29
CA GLU A 274 7.59 -22.00 10.66
C GLU A 274 7.81 -20.49 10.81
N PHE A 275 8.49 -19.86 9.86
CA PHE A 275 8.72 -18.41 9.84
C PHE A 275 7.43 -17.63 9.59
N ALA A 276 6.59 -18.10 8.67
CA ALA A 276 5.29 -17.50 8.42
C ALA A 276 4.38 -17.58 9.67
N GLU A 277 4.35 -18.72 10.36
CA GLU A 277 3.60 -18.90 11.59
C GLU A 277 4.09 -18.02 12.74
N SER A 278 5.40 -17.92 12.95
CA SER A 278 5.98 -17.08 13.99
C SER A 278 5.59 -15.60 13.78
N THR A 279 5.58 -15.17 12.52
CA THR A 279 5.13 -13.83 12.13
C THR A 279 3.64 -13.63 12.39
N LEU A 280 2.79 -14.57 11.99
CA LEU A 280 1.35 -14.50 12.24
C LEU A 280 1.02 -14.44 13.72
N ARG A 281 1.71 -15.22 14.56
CA ARG A 281 1.54 -15.18 16.03
C ARG A 281 1.86 -13.80 16.62
N ALA A 282 2.85 -13.10 16.08
CA ALA A 282 3.22 -11.76 16.53
C ALA A 282 2.27 -10.66 16.02
N VAL A 283 1.72 -10.82 14.80
CA VAL A 283 0.84 -9.81 14.17
C VAL A 283 -0.61 -9.91 14.67
N ILE A 284 -1.09 -11.12 15.00
CA ILE A 284 -2.46 -11.35 15.48
C ILE A 284 -2.58 -10.85 16.94
N LYS A 285 -3.23 -9.70 17.12
CA LYS A 285 -3.40 -9.05 18.44
C LYS A 285 -4.27 -9.84 19.42
N LYS A 286 -5.29 -10.56 18.92
CA LYS A 286 -6.26 -11.25 19.78
C LYS A 286 -5.77 -12.68 20.04
N GLN A 287 -5.25 -12.91 21.24
CA GLN A 287 -4.67 -14.20 21.65
C GLN A 287 -5.62 -15.38 21.39
N SER A 288 -6.92 -15.21 21.62
CA SER A 288 -7.93 -16.27 21.43
C SER A 288 -8.10 -16.72 19.96
N LEU A 289 -7.59 -15.96 18.99
CA LEU A 289 -7.69 -16.29 17.57
C LEU A 289 -6.42 -16.96 17.05
N ILE A 290 -5.31 -16.93 17.79
CA ILE A 290 -4.01 -17.37 17.28
C ILE A 290 -4.05 -18.85 16.88
N ASP A 291 -4.42 -19.74 17.80
CA ASP A 291 -4.38 -21.18 17.53
C ASP A 291 -5.31 -21.59 16.38
N MET A 292 -6.46 -20.91 16.26
CA MET A 292 -7.40 -21.10 15.15
C MET A 292 -6.78 -20.69 13.81
N ASN A 293 -6.11 -19.53 13.75
CA ASN A 293 -5.42 -19.07 12.55
C ASN A 293 -4.25 -20.00 12.19
N MET A 294 -3.52 -20.54 13.18
CA MET A 294 -2.41 -21.47 12.92
C MET A 294 -2.90 -22.78 12.32
N LYS A 295 -4.01 -23.32 12.83
CA LYS A 295 -4.67 -24.50 12.23
C LYS A 295 -5.14 -24.22 10.80
N ALA A 296 -5.75 -23.06 10.55
CA ALA A 296 -6.18 -22.65 9.22
C ALA A 296 -4.98 -22.54 8.25
N PHE A 297 -3.89 -21.91 8.69
CA PHE A 297 -2.66 -21.77 7.92
C PHE A 297 -2.09 -23.13 7.53
N ARG A 298 -1.90 -24.04 8.50
CA ARG A 298 -1.37 -25.39 8.22
C ARG A 298 -2.25 -26.18 7.27
N LYS A 299 -3.57 -26.14 7.45
CA LYS A 299 -4.51 -26.78 6.52
C LYS A 299 -4.29 -26.34 5.07
N GLY A 300 -4.18 -25.04 4.82
CA GLY A 300 -3.95 -24.53 3.47
C GLY A 300 -2.56 -24.86 2.92
N TYR A 301 -1.53 -24.85 3.78
CA TYR A 301 -0.17 -25.25 3.40
C TYR A 301 -0.11 -26.73 3.01
N ASP A 302 -0.70 -27.60 3.83
CA ASP A 302 -0.70 -29.05 3.64
C ASP A 302 -1.49 -29.46 2.38
N PHE A 303 -2.61 -28.79 2.09
CA PHE A 303 -3.41 -29.00 0.87
C PHE A 303 -2.53 -28.93 -0.39
N VAL A 304 -1.72 -27.86 -0.52
CA VAL A 304 -0.84 -27.67 -1.67
C VAL A 304 0.35 -28.65 -1.66
N LYS A 305 0.87 -29.02 -0.48
CA LYS A 305 1.99 -29.97 -0.38
C LYS A 305 1.60 -31.41 -0.68
N ASN A 306 0.38 -31.79 -0.35
CA ASN A 306 -0.14 -33.13 -0.61
C ASN A 306 -0.60 -33.30 -2.07
N GLY A 307 -0.80 -32.20 -2.79
CA GLY A 307 -1.25 -32.20 -4.18
C GLY A 307 -2.75 -32.47 -4.32
N ASP A 308 -3.53 -32.09 -3.31
CA ASP A 308 -4.99 -32.20 -3.28
C ASP A 308 -5.69 -31.06 -4.05
#